data_AF-A0A1B3ZDS8-F1
#
_entry.id   AF-A0A1B3ZDS8-F1
#
_cell.length_a   1.000
_cell.length_b   1.000
_cell.length_c   1.000
_cell.angle_alpha   90.00
_cell.angle_beta   90.00
_cell.angle_gamma   90.00
#
_symmetry.space_group_name_H-M   'P 1'
#
loop_
_entity.id
_entity.type
_entity.pdbx_description
1 polymer ?
#
loop_
_entity_poly.entity_id
_entity_poly.type
_entity_poly.pdbx_seq_one_letter_code
_entity_poly.pdbx_strand_id
1 'polypeptide(L)'
;MIIALSAWDLITLRTYHCLDTATRWFAAGVGPGGIPVKDLRLGDVAGVSAGEMFRVPNFGRYCYYDLYAVMKMFGWAWGDLPRLRLAQEQRDLTAGLANRARLAEQRREALDHAVALRDLHDLEGLTCRVIAGQVGLSASLVQRRIAEVRKIEEMRSLYPLPACVRTLH
;
A
#
# COMPACT_ATOMS: atom_id res chain seq x y z
N MET A 1 -0.05 -10.98 1.03
CA MET A 1 1.23 -10.33 0.70
C MET A 1 1.10 -8.85 0.99
N ILE A 2 1.73 -8.33 2.06
CA ILE A 2 1.75 -6.88 2.34
C ILE A 2 3.15 -6.50 2.77
N ILE A 3 3.68 -5.51 2.07
CA ILE A 3 4.97 -4.87 2.29
C ILE A 3 4.80 -3.89 3.44
N ALA A 4 5.52 -4.11 4.53
CA ALA A 4 5.60 -3.12 5.59
C ALA A 4 6.61 -1.98 5.32
N LEU A 5 7.34 -1.94 4.18
CA LEU A 5 8.28 -0.84 3.84
C LEU A 5 7.80 0.29 2.93
N SER A 6 6.69 0.20 2.20
CA SER A 6 6.45 1.20 1.15
C SER A 6 5.06 1.78 1.14
N ALA A 7 4.32 1.70 2.24
CA ALA A 7 3.15 2.56 2.41
C ALA A 7 3.50 4.04 2.19
N TRP A 8 4.71 4.44 2.58
CA TRP A 8 5.24 5.80 2.46
C TRP A 8 5.89 6.12 1.11
N ASP A 9 6.49 5.12 0.43
CA ASP A 9 7.07 5.30 -0.92
C ASP A 9 6.02 5.18 -2.05
N LEU A 10 4.89 4.52 -1.79
CA LEU A 10 3.81 4.31 -2.76
C LEU A 10 2.77 5.43 -2.71
N ILE A 11 2.80 6.23 -1.66
CA ILE A 11 2.04 7.48 -1.58
C ILE A 11 2.91 8.65 -2.02
N THR A 12 2.26 9.67 -2.54
CA THR A 12 2.90 10.92 -2.89
C THR A 12 3.40 11.65 -1.65
N LEU A 13 4.44 12.47 -1.82
CA LEU A 13 4.94 13.36 -0.75
C LEU A 13 3.84 14.25 -0.17
N ARG A 14 2.85 14.63 -0.99
CA ARG A 14 1.68 15.37 -0.52
C ARG A 14 0.85 14.54 0.48
N THR A 15 0.55 13.29 0.16
CA THR A 15 -0.19 12.39 1.04
C THR A 15 0.60 12.11 2.32
N TYR A 16 1.92 11.96 2.22
CA TYR A 16 2.81 11.87 3.39
C TYR A 16 2.63 13.06 4.34
N HIS A 17 2.70 14.30 3.85
CA HIS A 17 2.52 15.48 4.68
C HIS A 17 1.10 15.61 5.27
N CYS A 18 0.08 15.14 4.54
CA CYS A 18 -1.27 15.10 5.09
C CYS A 18 -1.38 14.08 6.23
N LEU A 19 -0.69 12.94 6.14
CA LEU A 19 -0.64 11.95 7.22
C LEU A 19 0.14 12.46 8.43
N ASP A 20 1.27 13.14 8.23
CA ASP A 20 2.00 13.82 9.32
C ASP A 20 1.17 14.95 9.98
N THR A 21 0.24 15.56 9.23
CA THR A 21 -0.74 16.47 9.82
C THR A 21 -1.80 15.68 10.60
N ALA A 22 -2.26 14.54 10.07
CA ALA A 22 -3.25 13.69 10.72
C ALA A 22 -2.78 13.18 12.10
N THR A 23 -1.49 12.87 12.26
CA THR A 23 -0.93 12.43 13.55
C THR A 23 -1.08 13.47 14.66
N ARG A 24 -1.14 14.75 14.30
CA ARG A 24 -1.35 15.89 15.20
C ARG A 24 -2.81 16.33 15.26
N TRP A 25 -3.60 15.98 14.26
CA TRP A 25 -5.01 16.34 14.14
C TRP A 25 -5.91 15.47 15.00
N PHE A 26 -5.67 14.16 15.01
CA PHE A 26 -6.46 13.21 15.80
C PHE A 26 -5.94 13.12 17.24
N ALA A 27 -6.84 12.86 18.18
CA ALA A 27 -6.49 12.60 19.57
C ALA A 27 -5.62 11.33 19.69
N ALA A 28 -4.72 11.31 20.68
CA ALA A 28 -3.87 10.16 20.93
C ALA A 28 -4.70 8.87 21.13
N GLY A 29 -4.34 7.80 20.43
CA GLY A 29 -5.05 6.52 20.47
C GLY A 29 -6.26 6.42 19.53
N VAL A 30 -6.55 7.48 18.75
CA VAL A 30 -7.58 7.47 17.69
C VAL A 30 -6.91 7.46 16.33
N GLY A 31 -6.92 6.30 15.67
CA GLY A 31 -6.29 6.11 14.35
C GLY A 31 -4.84 6.59 14.33
N PRO A 32 -4.47 7.57 13.47
CA PRO A 32 -3.09 8.06 13.40
C PRO A 32 -2.69 8.98 14.56
N GLY A 33 -3.62 9.39 15.43
CA GLY A 33 -3.42 10.42 16.44
C GLY A 33 -2.34 10.07 17.49
N GLY A 34 -1.42 11.00 17.72
CA GLY A 34 -0.33 10.88 18.68
C GLY A 34 0.83 9.97 18.24
N ILE A 35 0.74 9.34 17.06
CA ILE A 35 1.77 8.44 16.55
C ILE A 35 2.78 9.27 15.72
N PRO A 36 4.08 9.26 16.03
CA PRO A 36 5.06 9.92 15.16
C PRO A 36 4.96 9.39 13.73
N VAL A 37 5.02 10.25 12.70
CA VAL A 37 4.80 9.82 11.30
C VAL A 37 5.74 8.70 10.85
N LYS A 38 6.97 8.66 11.36
CA LYS A 38 7.95 7.57 11.12
C LYS A 38 7.47 6.21 11.65
N ASP A 39 6.65 6.22 12.70
CA ASP A 39 6.12 5.05 13.38
C ASP A 39 4.68 4.74 12.94
N LEU A 40 4.04 5.66 12.21
CA LEU A 40 2.69 5.50 11.67
C LEU A 40 2.66 4.38 10.63
N ARG A 41 1.63 3.53 10.71
CA ARG A 41 1.37 2.41 9.80
C ARG A 41 0.01 2.59 9.14
N LEU A 42 -0.20 1.93 8.00
CA LEU A 42 -1.49 1.94 7.31
C LEU A 42 -2.62 1.43 8.21
N GLY A 43 -2.33 0.50 9.11
CA GLY A 43 -3.34 0.01 10.05
C GLY A 43 -3.89 1.07 10.98
N ASP A 44 -3.03 1.98 11.42
CA ASP A 44 -3.44 3.11 12.26
C ASP A 44 -4.34 4.07 11.46
N VAL A 45 -4.01 4.29 10.18
CA VAL A 45 -4.83 5.11 9.27
C VAL A 45 -6.17 4.43 8.94
N ALA A 46 -6.20 3.11 8.84
CA ALA A 46 -7.42 2.38 8.53
C ALA A 46 -8.45 2.41 9.67
N GLY A 47 -8.02 2.69 10.90
CA GLY A 47 -8.91 2.86 12.05
C GLY A 47 -9.78 4.13 11.99
N VAL A 48 -9.53 5.04 11.05
CA VAL A 48 -10.36 6.24 10.83
C VAL A 48 -11.09 6.19 9.50
N SER A 49 -12.34 6.66 9.50
CA SER A 49 -13.15 6.71 8.29
C SER A 49 -12.57 7.69 7.26
N ALA A 50 -12.82 7.44 5.97
CA ALA A 50 -12.42 8.37 4.92
C ALA A 50 -13.04 9.76 5.09
N GLY A 51 -14.28 9.84 5.61
CA GLY A 51 -14.95 11.10 5.90
C GLY A 51 -14.23 11.96 6.94
N GLU A 52 -13.71 11.32 8.01
CA GLU A 52 -12.89 12.01 9.00
C GLU A 52 -11.53 12.42 8.44
N MET A 53 -10.92 11.59 7.57
CA MET A 53 -9.68 11.94 6.90
C MET A 53 -9.82 13.17 6.00
N PHE A 54 -10.97 13.37 5.33
CA PHE A 54 -11.25 14.59 4.57
C PHE A 54 -11.33 15.87 5.41
N ARG A 55 -11.42 15.76 6.74
CA ARG A 55 -11.36 16.92 7.65
C ARG A 55 -9.93 17.31 7.99
N VAL A 56 -8.95 16.43 7.76
CA VAL A 56 -7.54 16.75 7.96
C VAL A 56 -7.13 17.85 6.99
N PRO A 57 -6.46 18.92 7.46
CA PRO A 57 -6.01 20.00 6.59
C PRO A 57 -5.20 19.47 5.39
N ASN A 58 -5.49 20.01 4.21
CA ASN A 58 -4.87 19.67 2.92
C ASN A 58 -5.14 18.24 2.40
N PHE A 59 -5.88 17.41 3.14
CA PHE A 59 -6.27 16.08 2.71
C PHE A 59 -7.45 16.15 1.72
N GLY A 60 -7.12 16.08 0.44
CA GLY A 60 -8.10 16.15 -0.66
C GLY A 60 -8.31 14.82 -1.38
N ARG A 61 -9.11 14.85 -2.46
CA ARG A 61 -9.43 13.68 -3.30
C ARG A 61 -8.18 12.94 -3.80
N TYR A 62 -7.12 13.66 -4.16
CA TYR A 62 -5.87 13.06 -4.59
C TYR A 62 -5.23 12.21 -3.48
N CYS A 63 -5.12 12.73 -2.26
CA CYS A 63 -4.58 11.98 -1.12
C CYS A 63 -5.46 10.78 -0.74
N TYR A 64 -6.78 10.94 -0.87
CA TYR A 64 -7.73 9.85 -0.70
C TYR A 64 -7.50 8.72 -1.71
N TYR A 65 -7.40 9.03 -3.02
CA TYR A 65 -7.14 8.00 -4.03
C TYR A 65 -5.82 7.28 -3.81
N ASP A 66 -4.81 8.04 -3.40
CA ASP A 66 -3.47 7.55 -3.16
C ASP A 66 -3.45 6.54 -2.00
N LEU A 67 -4.04 6.91 -0.86
CA LEU A 67 -4.23 6.00 0.27
C LEU A 67 -5.14 4.83 -0.07
N TYR A 68 -6.26 5.06 -0.74
CA TYR A 68 -7.18 4.00 -1.12
C TYR A 68 -6.50 2.96 -2.02
N ALA A 69 -5.72 3.40 -3.01
CA ALA A 69 -4.97 2.51 -3.88
C ALA A 69 -4.01 1.62 -3.09
N VAL A 70 -3.28 2.21 -2.14
CA VAL A 70 -2.33 1.50 -1.27
C VAL A 70 -3.07 0.54 -0.34
N MET A 71 -4.16 0.97 0.31
CA MET A 71 -5.00 0.13 1.16
C MET A 71 -5.58 -1.07 0.39
N LYS A 72 -6.13 -0.84 -0.81
CA LYS A 72 -6.69 -1.89 -1.67
C LYS A 72 -5.63 -2.87 -2.18
N MET A 73 -4.44 -2.38 -2.55
CA MET A 73 -3.31 -3.24 -2.93
C MET A 73 -2.99 -4.28 -1.86
N PHE A 74 -3.21 -3.89 -0.60
CA PHE A 74 -2.94 -4.71 0.56
C PHE A 74 -4.19 -5.44 1.08
N GLY A 75 -5.31 -5.39 0.37
CA GLY A 75 -6.53 -6.10 0.73
C GLY A 75 -7.32 -5.48 1.89
N TRP A 76 -7.05 -4.22 2.24
CA TRP A 76 -7.77 -3.51 3.29
C TRP A 76 -9.10 -2.98 2.73
N ALA A 77 -10.17 -3.21 3.46
CA ALA A 77 -11.46 -2.57 3.24
C ALA A 77 -11.45 -1.17 3.88
N TRP A 78 -10.75 -0.23 3.25
CA TRP A 78 -10.73 1.18 3.65
C TRP A 78 -11.36 2.05 2.56
N GLY A 79 -12.01 3.13 2.97
CA GLY A 79 -12.61 4.10 2.06
C GLY A 79 -13.96 3.66 1.51
N ASP A 80 -14.95 3.50 2.40
CA ASP A 80 -16.34 3.64 1.97
C ASP A 80 -16.47 4.93 1.18
N LEU A 81 -17.05 4.84 -0.01
CA LEU A 81 -17.24 5.99 -0.89
C LEU A 81 -17.90 7.10 -0.05
N PRO A 82 -17.25 8.26 0.15
CA PRO A 82 -17.93 9.39 0.77
C PRO A 82 -19.20 9.63 -0.03
N ARG A 83 -20.35 9.78 0.66
CA ARG A 83 -21.61 10.15 0.01
C ARG A 83 -21.43 11.55 -0.58
N LEU A 84 -21.07 11.59 -1.86
CA LEU A 84 -20.92 12.83 -2.60
C LEU A 84 -22.31 13.33 -2.99
N ARG A 85 -22.54 14.64 -2.87
CA ARG A 85 -23.85 15.24 -3.13
C ARG A 85 -24.24 15.23 -4.60
N LEU A 86 -23.28 15.06 -5.50
CA LEU A 86 -23.46 15.11 -6.95
C LEU A 86 -23.11 13.77 -7.59
N ALA A 87 -24.05 13.20 -8.35
CA ALA A 87 -23.89 11.91 -9.01
C ALA A 87 -22.69 11.86 -9.97
N GLN A 88 -22.34 12.98 -10.62
CA GLN A 88 -21.17 13.06 -11.49
C GLN A 88 -19.87 12.87 -10.72
N GLU A 89 -19.74 13.53 -9.56
CA GLU A 89 -18.54 13.40 -8.73
C GLU A 89 -18.39 11.98 -8.19
N GLN A 90 -19.50 11.30 -7.93
CA GLN A 90 -19.47 9.90 -7.49
C GLN A 90 -19.05 8.94 -8.62
N ARG A 91 -19.46 9.21 -9.87
CA ARG A 91 -18.99 8.43 -11.03
C ARG A 91 -17.51 8.63 -11.29
N ASP A 92 -17.03 9.88 -11.26
CA ASP A 92 -15.61 10.20 -11.46
C ASP A 92 -14.74 9.59 -10.35
N LEU A 93 -15.23 9.62 -9.10
CA LEU A 93 -14.61 8.95 -7.96
C LEU A 93 -14.52 7.44 -8.17
N THR A 94 -15.61 6.81 -8.59
CA THR A 94 -15.67 5.36 -8.84
C THR A 94 -14.72 4.94 -9.96
N ALA A 95 -14.69 5.69 -11.07
CA ALA A 95 -13.79 5.42 -12.19
C ALA A 95 -12.31 5.58 -11.78
N GLY A 96 -11.99 6.62 -11.01
CA GLY A 96 -10.64 6.85 -10.47
C GLY A 96 -10.18 5.71 -9.54
N LEU A 97 -11.07 5.23 -8.66
CA LEU A 97 -10.79 4.12 -7.75
C LEU A 97 -10.61 2.80 -8.50
N ALA A 98 -11.42 2.54 -9.53
CA ALA A 98 -11.30 1.34 -10.37
C ALA A 98 -9.95 1.28 -11.10
N ASN A 99 -9.50 2.41 -11.68
CA ASN A 99 -8.19 2.45 -12.34
C ASN A 99 -7.03 2.23 -11.34
N ARG A 100 -7.16 2.78 -10.13
CA ARG A 100 -6.17 2.58 -9.06
C ARG A 100 -6.16 1.15 -8.53
N ALA A 101 -7.31 0.52 -8.38
CA ALA A 101 -7.42 -0.89 -8.01
C ALA A 101 -6.77 -1.80 -9.07
N ARG A 102 -6.96 -1.50 -10.35
CA ARG A 102 -6.29 -2.23 -11.44
C ARG A 102 -4.77 -2.09 -11.39
N LEU A 103 -4.25 -0.89 -11.15
CA LEU A 103 -2.79 -0.67 -10.98
C LEU A 103 -2.24 -1.41 -9.75
N ALA A 104 -3.04 -1.49 -8.68
CA ALA A 104 -2.68 -2.24 -7.49
C ALA A 104 -2.61 -3.75 -7.76
N GLU A 105 -3.55 -4.29 -8.54
CA GLU A 105 -3.53 -5.70 -8.95
C GLU A 105 -2.29 -6.03 -9.78
N GLN A 106 -1.96 -5.18 -10.76
CA GLN A 106 -0.74 -5.35 -11.58
C GLN A 106 0.53 -5.33 -10.75
N ARG A 107 0.58 -4.49 -9.71
CA ARG A 107 1.71 -4.47 -8.76
C ARG A 107 1.77 -5.74 -7.91
N ARG A 108 0.62 -6.30 -7.53
CA ARG A 108 0.54 -7.57 -6.81
C ARG A 108 1.09 -8.71 -7.67
N GLU A 109 0.64 -8.82 -8.90
CA GLU A 109 1.13 -9.82 -9.87
C GLU A 109 2.64 -9.69 -10.11
N ALA A 110 3.15 -8.46 -10.26
CA ALA A 110 4.58 -8.22 -10.42
C ALA A 110 5.39 -8.66 -9.19
N LEU A 111 4.84 -8.49 -7.99
CA LEU A 111 5.48 -8.93 -6.75
C LEU A 111 5.43 -10.45 -6.59
N ASP A 112 4.31 -11.11 -6.90
CA ASP A 112 4.20 -12.57 -6.92
C ASP A 112 5.23 -13.18 -7.87
N HIS A 113 5.42 -12.56 -9.03
CA HIS A 113 6.47 -12.98 -9.96
C HIS A 113 7.88 -12.78 -9.39
N ALA A 114 8.15 -11.67 -8.71
CA ALA A 114 9.45 -11.45 -8.06
C ALA A 114 9.72 -12.45 -6.91
N VAL A 115 8.69 -12.85 -6.17
CA VAL A 115 8.75 -13.90 -5.15
C VAL A 115 9.17 -15.23 -5.77
N ALA A 116 8.56 -15.61 -6.90
CA ALA A 116 8.95 -16.82 -7.62
C ALA A 116 10.43 -16.78 -8.06
N LEU A 117 10.93 -15.64 -8.55
CA LEU A 117 12.35 -15.48 -8.90
C LEU A 117 13.28 -15.66 -7.69
N ARG A 118 12.88 -15.17 -6.52
CA ARG A 118 13.62 -15.39 -5.27
C ARG A 118 13.60 -16.87 -4.89
N ASP A 119 12.46 -17.56 -4.99
CA ASP A 119 12.38 -18.98 -4.63
C ASP A 119 13.27 -19.85 -5.52
N LEU A 120 13.33 -19.57 -6.82
CA LEU A 120 14.29 -20.20 -7.73
C LEU A 120 15.75 -19.96 -7.29
N HIS A 121 16.04 -18.78 -6.74
CA HIS A 121 17.39 -18.45 -6.27
C HIS A 121 17.74 -19.10 -4.93
N ASP A 122 16.83 -19.00 -3.95
CA ASP A 122 17.07 -19.33 -2.55
C ASP A 122 16.79 -20.81 -2.24
N LEU A 123 15.77 -21.41 -2.87
CA LEU A 123 15.36 -22.79 -2.62
C LEU A 123 16.01 -23.76 -3.63
N GLU A 124 16.05 -23.37 -4.90
CA GLU A 124 16.63 -24.22 -5.96
C GLU A 124 18.11 -23.95 -6.21
N GLY A 125 18.69 -22.93 -5.56
CA GLY A 125 20.11 -22.59 -5.65
C GLY A 125 20.54 -22.05 -7.02
N LEU A 126 19.59 -21.63 -7.87
CA LEU A 126 19.90 -21.13 -9.21
C LEU A 126 20.57 -19.76 -9.13
N THR A 127 21.61 -19.55 -9.95
CA THR A 127 22.22 -18.22 -10.05
C THR A 127 21.29 -17.25 -10.79
N CYS A 128 21.36 -15.95 -10.47
CA CYS A 128 20.58 -14.92 -11.17
C CYS A 128 20.76 -14.95 -12.70
N ARG A 129 21.92 -15.38 -13.20
CA ARG A 129 22.20 -15.53 -14.63
C ARG A 129 21.39 -16.68 -15.26
N VAL A 130 21.27 -17.81 -14.55
CA VAL A 130 20.49 -18.97 -15.02
C VAL A 130 19.00 -18.64 -15.05
N ILE A 131 18.50 -18.05 -13.96
CA ILE A 131 17.11 -17.60 -13.86
C ILE A 131 16.79 -16.62 -15.00
N ALA A 132 17.65 -15.60 -15.19
CA ALA A 132 17.53 -14.62 -16.27
C ALA A 132 17.38 -15.26 -17.66
N GLY A 133 18.17 -16.30 -17.94
CA GLY A 133 18.08 -17.07 -19.19
C GLY A 133 16.75 -17.82 -19.35
N GLN A 134 16.17 -18.33 -18.27
CA GLN A 134 14.89 -19.05 -18.29
C GLN A 134 13.69 -18.10 -18.50
N VAL A 135 13.72 -16.90 -17.91
CA VAL A 135 12.59 -15.96 -17.92
C VAL A 135 12.73 -14.83 -18.94
N GLY A 136 13.81 -14.82 -19.74
CA GLY A 136 14.05 -13.80 -20.75
C GLY A 136 14.31 -12.40 -20.18
N LEU A 137 14.90 -12.31 -18.98
CA LEU A 137 15.25 -11.04 -18.31
C LEU A 137 16.77 -10.86 -18.25
N SER A 138 17.24 -9.68 -17.86
CA SER A 138 18.66 -9.49 -17.52
C SER A 138 18.95 -9.98 -16.10
N ALA A 139 20.17 -10.47 -15.86
CA ALA A 139 20.61 -10.92 -14.54
C ALA A 139 20.52 -9.80 -13.47
N SER A 140 20.82 -8.56 -13.85
CA SER A 140 20.71 -7.40 -12.95
C SER A 140 19.27 -7.08 -12.56
N LEU A 141 18.31 -7.26 -13.48
CA LEU A 141 16.90 -7.08 -13.19
C LEU A 141 16.37 -8.16 -12.25
N VAL A 142 16.78 -9.42 -12.45
CA VAL A 142 16.47 -10.52 -11.54
C VAL A 142 17.03 -10.23 -10.14
N GLN A 143 18.31 -9.86 -10.05
CA GLN A 143 18.94 -9.51 -8.77
C GLN A 143 18.21 -8.36 -8.05
N ARG A 144 17.84 -7.31 -8.78
CA ARG A 144 17.08 -6.18 -8.22
C ARG A 144 15.71 -6.63 -7.68
N ARG A 145 14.98 -7.47 -8.42
CA ARG A 145 13.66 -7.99 -8.00
C ARG A 145 13.76 -8.86 -6.74
N ILE A 146 14.78 -9.71 -6.67
CA ILE A 146 15.05 -10.53 -5.47
C ILE A 146 15.35 -9.63 -4.27
N ALA A 147 16.22 -8.63 -4.43
CA ALA A 147 16.55 -7.69 -3.36
C ALA A 147 15.32 -6.91 -2.88
N GLU A 148 14.45 -6.49 -3.80
CA GLU A 148 13.18 -5.82 -3.49
C GLU A 148 12.26 -6.72 -2.65
N VAL A 149 12.09 -8.00 -3.03
CA VAL A 149 11.30 -8.97 -2.25
C VAL A 149 11.89 -9.22 -0.87
N ARG A 150 13.21 -9.36 -0.74
CA ARG A 150 13.86 -9.57 0.56
C ARG A 150 13.63 -8.39 1.50
N LYS A 151 13.80 -7.16 1.00
CA LYS A 151 13.48 -5.92 1.72
C LYS A 151 12.01 -5.88 2.18
N ILE A 152 11.12 -6.37 1.33
CA ILE A 152 9.69 -6.48 1.64
C ILE A 152 9.44 -7.45 2.81
N GLU A 153 10.07 -8.61 2.78
CA GLU A 153 9.89 -9.65 3.80
C GLU A 153 10.50 -9.29 5.15
N GLU A 154 11.70 -8.71 5.13
CA GLU A 154 12.34 -8.14 6.31
C GLU A 154 11.36 -7.23 7.05
N MET A 155 10.62 -6.41 6.31
CA MET A 155 9.66 -5.51 6.92
C MET A 155 8.39 -6.17 7.43
N ARG A 156 7.93 -7.25 6.79
CA ARG A 156 6.82 -8.04 7.34
C ARG A 156 7.17 -8.55 8.72
N SER A 157 8.42 -8.94 8.92
CA SER A 157 8.89 -9.38 10.22
C SER A 157 8.99 -8.22 11.23
N LEU A 158 9.44 -7.05 10.80
CA LEU A 158 9.58 -5.89 11.68
C LEU A 158 8.24 -5.24 12.04
N TYR A 159 7.26 -5.29 11.15
CA TYR A 159 5.94 -4.67 11.33
C TYR A 159 4.84 -5.62 10.87
N PRO A 160 4.55 -6.65 11.68
CA PRO A 160 3.50 -7.60 11.37
C PRO A 160 2.15 -6.86 11.28
N LEU A 161 1.35 -7.27 10.30
CA LEU A 161 0.01 -6.73 10.16
C LEU A 161 -0.83 -7.08 11.39
N PRO A 162 -1.65 -6.16 11.91
CA PRO A 162 -2.76 -6.54 12.75
C PRO A 162 -3.58 -7.60 12.00
N ALA A 163 -3.95 -8.70 12.67
CA ALA A 163 -4.84 -9.68 12.09
C ALA A 163 -6.13 -8.97 11.68
N CYS A 164 -6.32 -8.75 10.37
CA CYS A 164 -7.51 -8.06 9.89
C CYS A 164 -8.73 -8.89 10.29
N VAL A 165 -9.62 -8.29 11.08
CA VAL A 165 -10.98 -8.78 11.27
C VAL A 165 -11.62 -8.78 9.88
N ARG A 166 -11.69 -9.96 9.26
CA ARG A 166 -12.47 -10.20 8.05
C ARG A 166 -13.94 -9.92 8.36
N THR A 167 -14.41 -8.69 8.27
CA THR A 167 -15.83 -8.44 8.09
C THR A 167 -16.16 -8.65 6.62
N LEU A 168 -16.44 -9.91 6.29
CA LEU A 168 -17.28 -10.28 5.16
C LEU A 168 -18.72 -9.98 5.59
N HIS A 169 -19.32 -8.93 5.04
CA HIS A 169 -20.76 -8.77 4.94
C HIS A 169 -21.11 -8.24 3.56
#